data_AF-A0A972G3L7-F1
#
_entry.id   AF-A0A972G3L7-F1
#
_cell.length_a   1.000
_cell.length_b   1.000
_cell.length_c   1.000
_cell.angle_alpha   90.00
_cell.angle_beta   90.00
_cell.angle_gamma   90.00
#
_symmetry.space_group_name_H-M   'P 1'
#
loop_
_entity.id
_entity.type
_entity.pdbx_description
1 polymer ?
#
loop_
_entity_poly.entity_id
_entity_poly.type
_entity_poly.pdbx_seq_one_letter_code
_entity_poly.pdbx_strand_id
1 'polypeptide(L)'
;MTMTSAADTGHFTRKITYRIPLIGRMAREIVEGDEDTPFYAVAMLVSLWASAFIIFGYAGLIIPALIMVAVMFLTLIRITMG
;
A
#
# COMPACT_ATOMS: atom_id res chain seq x y z
N MET A 1 4.52 -22.51 37.42
CA MET A 1 5.41 -21.34 37.27
C MET A 1 5.91 -21.35 35.83
N THR A 2 5.23 -20.66 34.89
CA THR A 2 5.50 -19.26 34.42
C THR A 2 6.91 -19.16 33.79
N MET A 3 7.18 -18.77 32.54
CA MET A 3 6.53 -17.91 31.53
C MET A 3 6.96 -18.39 30.11
N THR A 4 6.17 -18.22 29.05
CA THR A 4 6.34 -17.22 27.96
C THR A 4 5.24 -17.56 26.92
N SER A 5 4.14 -16.85 26.68
CA SER A 5 3.85 -15.42 26.43
C SER A 5 4.53 -14.81 25.20
N ALA A 6 3.74 -14.69 24.12
CA ALA A 6 3.65 -13.51 23.25
C ALA A 6 4.71 -13.23 22.17
N ALA A 7 4.95 -14.13 21.21
CA ALA A 7 5.70 -13.75 20.00
C ALA A 7 5.35 -14.53 18.71
N ASP A 8 4.07 -14.79 18.43
CA ASP A 8 3.65 -15.35 17.13
C ASP A 8 2.64 -14.44 16.41
N THR A 9 3.03 -13.18 16.21
CA THR A 9 2.25 -12.19 15.44
C THR A 9 3.00 -11.71 14.19
N GLY A 10 4.24 -12.19 13.97
CA GLY A 10 5.10 -11.77 12.87
C GLY A 10 4.99 -12.59 11.58
N HIS A 11 4.48 -13.83 11.63
CA HIS A 11 4.49 -14.73 10.47
C HIS A 11 3.32 -14.50 9.50
N PHE A 12 2.16 -14.05 10.00
CA PHE A 12 0.95 -13.90 9.19
C PHE A 12 1.02 -12.70 8.23
N THR A 13 1.58 -11.57 8.70
CA THR A 13 1.74 -10.33 7.92
C THR A 13 2.65 -10.51 6.70
N ARG A 14 3.64 -11.40 6.79
CA ARG A 14 4.53 -11.72 5.67
C ARG A 14 3.83 -12.52 4.57
N LYS A 15 2.88 -13.41 4.91
CA LYS A 15 2.18 -14.21 3.88
C LYS A 15 1.13 -13.42 3.09
N ILE A 16 0.49 -12.42 3.69
CA ILE A 16 -0.52 -11.61 2.99
C ILE A 16 0.12 -10.61 2.03
N THR A 17 1.22 -9.97 2.44
CA THR A 17 1.90 -8.95 1.62
C THR A 17 2.55 -9.57 0.37
N TYR A 18 3.05 -10.81 0.47
CA TYR A 18 3.70 -11.52 -0.63
C TYR A 18 2.75 -12.21 -1.63
N ARG A 19 1.44 -12.18 -1.41
CA ARG A 19 0.46 -12.71 -2.39
C ARG A 19 -0.01 -11.69 -3.42
N ILE A 20 0.33 -10.41 -3.23
CA ILE A 20 0.01 -9.37 -4.21
C ILE A 20 1.27 -9.15 -5.05
N PRO A 21 1.40 -9.76 -6.24
CA PRO A 21 2.64 -9.77 -7.00
C PRO A 21 3.17 -8.37 -7.37
N LEU A 22 2.29 -7.36 -7.46
CA LEU A 22 2.69 -5.96 -7.66
C LEU A 22 3.10 -5.27 -6.34
N ILE A 23 2.23 -5.28 -5.33
CA ILE A 23 2.46 -4.53 -4.08
C ILE A 23 3.59 -5.16 -3.25
N GLY A 24 3.70 -6.49 -3.23
CA GLY A 24 4.75 -7.21 -2.53
C GLY A 24 6.15 -7.06 -3.14
N ARG A 25 6.24 -6.85 -4.46
CA ARG A 25 7.52 -6.54 -5.13
C ARG A 25 7.94 -5.10 -4.86
N MET A 26 7.01 -4.15 -4.98
CA MET A 26 7.25 -2.73 -4.69
C MET A 26 7.64 -2.51 -3.23
N ALA A 27 6.94 -3.14 -2.28
CA ALA A 27 7.27 -3.07 -0.87
C ALA A 27 8.65 -3.67 -0.55
N ARG A 28 9.06 -4.71 -1.29
CA ARG A 28 10.40 -5.31 -1.14
C ARG A 28 11.49 -4.42 -1.72
N GLU A 29 11.23 -3.75 -2.84
CA GLU A 29 12.16 -2.77 -3.42
C GLU A 29 12.28 -1.50 -2.55
N ILE A 30 11.19 -1.00 -1.95
CA ILE A 30 11.23 0.17 -1.05
C ILE A 30 12.00 -0.11 0.27
N VAL A 31 11.98 -1.35 0.76
CA VAL A 31 12.65 -1.73 2.02
C VAL A 31 14.11 -2.14 1.80
N GLU A 32 14.45 -2.71 0.64
CA GLU A 32 15.79 -3.27 0.34
C GLU A 32 16.59 -2.42 -0.66
N GLY A 33 15.95 -1.48 -1.36
CA GLY A 33 16.55 -0.71 -2.45
C GLY A 33 17.23 0.59 -2.03
N ASP A 34 18.20 0.99 -2.86
CA ASP A 34 19.03 2.20 -2.78
C ASP A 34 18.23 3.50 -2.61
N GLU A 35 18.87 4.62 -2.22
CA GLU A 35 18.22 5.89 -1.82
C GLU A 35 17.20 6.45 -2.83
N ASP A 36 17.32 6.12 -4.13
CA ASP A 36 16.42 6.55 -5.21
C ASP A 36 15.21 5.62 -5.46
N THR A 37 15.20 4.43 -4.85
CA THR A 37 14.13 3.43 -5.02
C THR A 37 12.71 3.93 -4.69
N PRO A 38 12.46 4.76 -3.64
CA PRO A 38 11.12 5.29 -3.41
C PRO A 38 10.63 6.21 -4.55
N PHE A 39 11.52 6.89 -5.26
CA PHE A 39 11.13 7.77 -6.37
C PHE A 39 10.59 6.95 -7.57
N TYR A 40 11.25 5.84 -7.91
CA TYR A 40 10.78 4.93 -8.95
C TYR A 40 9.43 4.30 -8.61
N ALA A 41 9.18 4.02 -7.33
CA ALA A 41 7.90 3.48 -6.89
C ALA A 41 6.73 4.46 -7.13
N VAL A 42 6.95 5.74 -6.81
CA VAL A 42 5.97 6.81 -7.08
C VAL A 42 5.78 7.00 -8.58
N ALA A 43 6.87 7.06 -9.35
CA ALA A 43 6.81 7.22 -10.80
C ALA A 43 6.02 6.08 -11.48
N MET A 44 6.21 4.83 -11.03
CA MET A 44 5.45 3.68 -11.51
C MET A 44 3.96 3.80 -11.16
N LEU A 45 3.62 4.22 -9.93
CA LEU A 45 2.23 4.38 -9.51
C LEU A 45 1.52 5.49 -10.31
N VAL A 46 2.20 6.62 -10.53
CA VAL A 46 1.69 7.72 -11.36
C VAL A 46 1.51 7.25 -12.81
N SER A 47 2.47 6.50 -13.36
CA SER A 47 2.39 5.96 -14.72
C SER A 47 1.24 4.97 -14.87
N LEU A 48 1.04 4.09 -13.89
CA LEU A 48 -0.08 3.15 -13.85
C LEU A 48 -1.41 3.91 -13.81
N TRP A 49 -1.52 4.95 -12.98
CA TRP A 49 -2.72 5.75 -12.88
C TRP A 49 -3.03 6.52 -14.18
N ALA A 50 -2.00 7.12 -14.81
CA ALA A 50 -2.13 7.78 -16.10
C ALA A 50 -2.61 6.80 -17.18
N SER A 51 -2.08 5.57 -17.21
CA SER A 51 -2.55 4.54 -18.15
C SER A 51 -4.01 4.14 -17.92
N ALA A 52 -4.46 4.06 -16.66
CA ALA A 52 -5.85 3.79 -16.33
C ALA A 52 -6.79 4.90 -16.84
N PHE A 53 -6.37 6.16 -16.74
CA PHE A 53 -7.13 7.28 -17.32
C PHE A 53 -7.22 7.19 -18.85
N ILE A 54 -6.15 6.81 -19.54
CA ILE A 54 -6.15 6.68 -21.00
C ILE A 54 -7.07 5.53 -21.45
N ILE A 55 -7.05 4.39 -20.76
CA ILE A 55 -7.83 3.19 -21.13
C ILE A 55 -9.31 3.33 -20.76
N PHE A 56 -9.62 3.83 -19.56
CA PHE A 56 -10.98 3.87 -19.01
C PHE A 56 -11.61 5.27 -18.99
N GLY A 57 -10.88 6.29 -19.41
CA GLY A 57 -11.33 7.69 -19.39
C GLY A 57 -11.59 8.18 -17.97
N TYR A 58 -12.67 8.96 -17.81
CA TYR A 58 -13.05 9.56 -16.52
C TYR A 58 -13.18 8.55 -15.38
N ALA A 59 -13.64 7.33 -15.68
CA ALA A 59 -13.74 6.24 -14.70
C ALA A 59 -12.37 5.90 -14.07
N GLY A 60 -11.29 5.92 -14.87
CA GLY A 60 -9.93 5.66 -14.42
C GLY A 60 -9.36 6.74 -13.47
N LEU A 61 -9.88 7.97 -13.54
CA LEU A 61 -9.53 9.04 -12.59
C LEU A 61 -10.38 9.00 -11.32
N ILE A 62 -11.71 8.86 -11.46
CA ILE A 62 -12.63 9.04 -10.33
C ILE A 62 -12.53 7.92 -9.30
N ILE A 63 -12.29 6.67 -9.73
CA ILE A 63 -12.21 5.52 -8.81
C ILE A 63 -11.05 5.69 -7.79
N PRO A 64 -9.79 5.88 -8.21
CA PRO A 64 -8.69 6.08 -7.25
C PRO A 64 -8.87 7.35 -6.40
N ALA A 65 -9.45 8.42 -6.96
CA ALA A 65 -9.78 9.62 -6.18
C ALA A 65 -10.79 9.32 -5.05
N LEU A 66 -11.86 8.57 -5.34
CA LEU A 66 -12.85 8.16 -4.34
C LEU A 66 -12.24 7.23 -3.28
N ILE A 67 -11.33 6.35 -3.68
CA ILE A 67 -10.57 5.49 -2.74
C ILE A 67 -9.74 6.37 -1.80
N MET A 68 -9.02 7.38 -2.31
CA MET A 68 -8.25 8.30 -1.46
C MET A 68 -9.14 9.07 -0.48
N VAL A 69 -10.34 9.48 -0.89
CA VAL A 69 -11.33 10.12 -0.01
C VAL A 69 -11.75 9.16 1.12
N ALA A 70 -12.08 7.90 0.79
CA ALA A 70 -12.43 6.90 1.80
C ALA A 70 -11.27 6.63 2.77
N VAL A 71 -10.04 6.57 2.27
CA VAL A 71 -8.83 6.45 3.09
C VAL A 71 -8.70 7.63 4.03
N MET A 72 -8.89 8.87 3.55
CA MET A 72 -8.84 10.07 4.39
C MET A 72 -9.86 10.02 5.51
N PHE A 73 -11.12 9.64 5.22
CA PHE A 73 -12.12 9.45 6.27
C PHE A 73 -11.69 8.41 7.29
N LEU A 74 -11.15 7.27 6.84
CA LEU A 74 -10.62 6.25 7.73
C LEU A 74 -9.50 6.80 8.61
N THR A 75 -8.58 7.58 8.03
CA THR A 75 -7.48 8.24 8.77
C THR A 75 -8.03 9.18 9.82
N LEU A 76 -8.98 10.04 9.49
CA LEU A 76 -9.61 10.97 10.42
C LEU A 76 -10.33 10.25 11.56
N ILE A 77 -11.10 9.21 11.24
CA ILE A 77 -11.77 8.36 12.25
C ILE A 77 -10.71 7.74 13.16
N ARG A 78 -9.62 7.21 12.59
CA ARG A 78 -8.57 6.56 13.37
C ARG A 78 -7.86 7.53 14.30
N ILE A 79 -7.56 8.74 13.84
CA ILE A 79 -6.98 9.81 14.67
C ILE A 79 -7.95 10.21 15.78
N THR A 80 -9.24 10.32 15.47
CA THR A 80 -10.27 10.70 16.45
C THR A 80 -10.46 9.65 17.54
N MET A 81 -10.27 8.37 17.21
CA MET A 81 -10.44 7.24 18.12
C MET A 81 -9.23 6.96 19.02
N GLY A 82 -8.07 7.60 18.77
CA GLY A 82 -6.79 7.33 19.47
C GLY A 82 -6.19 5.95 19.17
#